data_AF-F5P004-F1
#
_entry.id   AF-F5P004-F1
#
_cell.length_a   1.000
_cell.length_b   1.000
_cell.length_c   1.000
_cell.angle_alpha   90.00
_cell.angle_beta   90.00
_cell.angle_gamma   90.00
#
_symmetry.space_group_name_H-M   'P 1'
#
loop_
_entity.id
_entity.type
_entity.pdbx_description
1 polymer ?
#
loop_
_entity_poly.entity_id
_entity_poly.type
_entity_poly.pdbx_seq_one_letter_code
_entity_poly.pdbx_strand_id
1 'polypeptide(L)'
;MEETAYFLDLTVKCDKPVVMVGAMRPSTSMSADGPFNLYNAVVTAADKASANRGVLVVMNDTVLDGRDVTKTNTTDVTTFKSVNYGPLGYIHNGKIDYQRTPARKHTSDTPFDVSKLNELPKVGIVYNYANASDLPAKALVDAGYDGIVSAGVGNGNLYKSVFDTLATAAKNGTAVVRSSRVPTGATTQDAEVDDAKYGFVASGTLNPQKARVLLQLALTQTKDPQQIQQIFNQY
;
A
#
# COMPACT_ATOMS: atom_id res chain seq x y z
N MET A 1 -0.81 6.77 7.82
CA MET A 1 -1.34 5.54 8.45
C MET A 1 -1.36 4.39 7.47
N GLU A 2 -2.05 4.48 6.33
CA GLU A 2 -2.15 3.34 5.38
C GLU A 2 -0.80 2.81 4.84
N GLU A 3 0.18 3.68 4.60
CA GLU A 3 1.53 3.26 4.17
C GLU A 3 2.27 2.51 5.28
N THR A 4 2.24 3.08 6.50
CA THR A 4 2.87 2.48 7.67
C THR A 4 2.23 1.15 8.04
N ALA A 5 0.89 1.05 7.96
CA ALA A 5 0.16 -0.18 8.22
C ALA A 5 0.62 -1.28 7.27
N TYR A 6 0.65 -1.02 5.97
CA TYR A 6 1.11 -2.00 5.00
C TYR A 6 2.60 -2.34 5.12
N PHE A 7 3.45 -1.37 5.48
CA PHE A 7 4.87 -1.65 5.73
C PHE A 7 5.05 -2.60 6.93
N LEU A 8 4.37 -2.33 8.05
CA LEU A 8 4.40 -3.21 9.22
C LEU A 8 3.77 -4.57 8.90
N ASP A 9 2.68 -4.59 8.11
CA ASP A 9 2.01 -5.80 7.66
C ASP A 9 2.95 -6.74 6.90
N LEU A 10 3.98 -6.19 6.25
CA LEU A 10 4.95 -6.96 5.51
C LEU A 10 6.24 -7.27 6.29
N THR A 11 6.51 -6.62 7.43
CA THR A 11 7.82 -6.68 8.09
C THR A 11 7.78 -7.15 9.54
N VAL A 12 6.64 -7.01 10.22
CA VAL A 12 6.47 -7.50 11.59
C VAL A 12 6.46 -9.03 11.60
N LYS A 13 7.23 -9.63 12.51
CA LYS A 13 7.29 -11.09 12.72
C LYS A 13 6.65 -11.53 14.05
N CYS A 14 5.91 -10.62 14.68
CA CYS A 14 5.12 -10.91 15.88
C CYS A 14 3.70 -11.29 15.47
N ASP A 15 3.24 -12.47 15.88
CA ASP A 15 1.89 -12.95 15.54
C ASP A 15 0.80 -12.42 16.50
N LYS A 16 1.19 -11.65 17.53
CA LYS A 16 0.23 -10.95 18.41
C LYS A 16 -0.46 -9.82 17.63
N PRO A 17 -1.68 -9.43 18.02
CA PRO A 17 -2.36 -8.31 17.37
C PRO A 17 -1.52 -7.03 17.37
N VAL A 18 -1.34 -6.44 16.18
CA VAL A 18 -0.73 -5.11 16.01
C VAL A 18 -1.78 -4.21 15.40
N VAL A 19 -2.20 -3.20 16.17
CA VAL A 19 -3.30 -2.30 15.81
C VAL A 19 -2.79 -0.87 15.69
N MET A 20 -2.99 -0.26 14.54
CA MET A 20 -2.81 1.17 14.30
C MET A 20 -4.13 1.91 14.51
N VAL A 21 -4.05 3.11 15.07
CA VAL A 21 -5.19 3.97 15.35
C VAL A 21 -4.80 5.45 15.21
N GLY A 22 -5.76 6.29 14.88
CA GLY A 22 -5.59 7.74 14.83
C GLY A 22 -6.86 8.49 15.20
N ALA A 23 -6.88 9.79 14.89
CA ALA A 23 -8.05 10.65 15.02
C ALA A 23 -8.08 11.62 13.84
N MET A 24 -9.28 11.87 13.31
CA MET A 24 -9.49 12.85 12.25
C MET A 24 -9.70 14.26 12.80
N ARG A 25 -10.24 14.37 14.01
CA ARG A 25 -10.41 15.64 14.72
C ARG A 25 -9.38 15.76 15.85
N PRO A 26 -8.84 16.96 16.12
CA PRO A 26 -7.87 17.16 17.19
C PRO A 26 -8.50 16.91 18.55
N SER A 27 -7.69 16.59 19.56
CA SER A 27 -8.16 16.25 20.91
C SER A 27 -8.97 17.36 21.61
N THR A 28 -8.77 18.61 21.22
CA THR A 28 -9.47 19.80 21.75
C THR A 28 -10.77 20.12 21.03
N SER A 29 -11.10 19.41 19.95
CA SER A 29 -12.33 19.66 19.19
C SER A 29 -13.56 19.16 19.92
N MET A 30 -14.70 19.82 19.67
CA MET A 30 -15.99 19.27 20.04
C MET A 30 -16.21 17.95 19.28
N SER A 31 -16.61 16.91 20.02
CA SER A 31 -16.82 15.56 19.46
C SER A 31 -15.56 14.99 18.80
N ALA A 32 -14.40 15.13 19.45
CA ALA A 32 -13.16 14.47 19.06
C ALA A 32 -13.34 12.94 19.01
N ASP A 33 -12.89 12.31 17.92
CA ASP A 33 -13.01 10.87 17.68
C ASP A 33 -11.89 10.04 18.34
N GLY A 34 -10.76 10.68 18.66
CA GLY A 34 -9.58 10.03 19.24
C GLY A 34 -9.83 9.19 20.49
N PRO A 35 -10.57 9.67 21.52
CA PRO A 35 -10.82 8.89 22.73
C PRO A 35 -11.50 7.55 22.46
N PHE A 36 -12.53 7.53 21.61
CA PHE A 36 -13.27 6.30 21.32
C PHE A 36 -12.53 5.41 20.30
N ASN A 37 -11.84 6.00 19.32
CA ASN A 37 -10.95 5.26 18.44
C ASN A 37 -9.88 4.51 19.26
N LEU A 38 -9.25 5.17 20.23
CA LEU A 38 -8.23 4.54 21.09
C LEU A 38 -8.82 3.41 21.94
N TYR A 39 -9.99 3.62 22.55
CA TYR A 39 -10.69 2.56 23.28
C TYR A 39 -10.91 1.32 22.39
N ASN A 40 -11.46 1.51 21.19
CA ASN A 40 -11.74 0.41 20.27
C ASN A 40 -10.46 -0.25 19.71
N ALA A 41 -9.37 0.50 19.54
CA ALA A 41 -8.08 -0.06 19.18
C ALA A 41 -7.51 -0.95 20.29
N VAL A 42 -7.65 -0.55 21.56
CA VAL A 42 -7.24 -1.38 22.70
C VAL A 42 -8.12 -2.63 22.82
N VAL A 43 -9.45 -2.50 22.63
CA VAL A 43 -10.37 -3.65 22.53
C VAL A 43 -9.88 -4.64 21.47
N THR A 44 -9.55 -4.15 20.28
CA THR A 44 -9.06 -4.98 19.17
C THR A 44 -7.70 -5.62 19.48
N ALA A 45 -6.76 -4.89 20.08
CA ALA A 45 -5.46 -5.44 20.43
C ALA A 45 -5.55 -6.50 21.54
N ALA A 46 -6.56 -6.41 22.42
CA ALA A 46 -6.80 -7.36 23.51
C ALA A 46 -7.62 -8.59 23.09
N ASP A 47 -8.36 -8.52 21.98
CA ASP A 47 -9.13 -9.64 21.47
C ASP A 47 -8.21 -10.70 20.84
N LYS A 48 -8.28 -11.92 21.37
CA LYS A 48 -7.51 -13.06 20.84
C LYS A 48 -7.89 -13.38 19.39
N ALA A 49 -9.12 -13.09 18.98
CA ALA A 49 -9.60 -13.31 17.62
C ALA A 49 -8.92 -12.38 16.60
N SER A 50 -8.24 -11.31 17.04
CA SER A 50 -7.51 -10.36 16.19
C SER A 50 -6.09 -10.82 15.81
N ALA A 51 -5.57 -11.87 16.45
CA ALA A 51 -4.27 -12.45 16.10
C ALA A 51 -4.31 -13.10 14.70
N ASN A 52 -3.15 -13.19 14.04
CA ASN A 52 -2.98 -13.81 12.71
C ASN A 52 -3.82 -13.19 11.58
N ARG A 53 -4.24 -11.92 11.70
CA ARG A 53 -4.97 -11.17 10.65
C ARG A 53 -4.12 -10.07 9.99
N GLY A 54 -2.80 -10.15 10.18
CA GLY A 54 -1.87 -9.11 9.79
C GLY A 54 -1.88 -7.91 10.73
N VAL A 55 -1.31 -6.81 10.27
CA VAL A 55 -1.42 -5.51 10.92
C VAL A 55 -2.79 -4.91 10.61
N LEU A 56 -3.43 -4.38 11.65
CA LEU A 56 -4.79 -3.86 11.59
C LEU A 56 -4.81 -2.35 11.70
N VAL A 57 -5.79 -1.72 11.06
CA VAL A 57 -6.19 -0.34 11.32
C VAL A 57 -7.58 -0.35 11.95
N VAL A 58 -7.72 0.33 13.10
CA VAL A 58 -9.03 0.50 13.76
C VAL A 58 -9.40 1.97 13.79
N MET A 59 -10.50 2.30 13.13
CA MET A 59 -11.05 3.65 13.04
C MET A 59 -12.57 3.54 12.91
N ASN A 60 -13.30 4.43 13.58
CA ASN A 60 -14.76 4.56 13.43
C ASN A 60 -15.47 3.19 13.50
N ASP A 61 -15.26 2.49 14.61
CA ASP A 61 -15.89 1.22 14.97
C ASP A 61 -15.65 0.06 13.99
N THR A 62 -14.62 0.16 13.14
CA THR A 62 -14.35 -0.79 12.07
C THR A 62 -12.91 -1.30 12.16
N VAL A 63 -12.72 -2.61 11.97
CA VAL A 63 -11.40 -3.25 11.87
C VAL A 63 -11.07 -3.49 10.39
N LEU A 64 -9.96 -2.93 9.94
CA LEU A 64 -9.52 -2.91 8.55
C LEU A 64 -8.15 -3.59 8.44
N ASP A 65 -7.90 -4.30 7.34
CA ASP A 65 -6.59 -4.88 7.05
C ASP A 65 -5.59 -3.82 6.60
N GLY A 66 -4.32 -3.95 6.97
CA GLY A 66 -3.27 -2.99 6.64
C GLY A 66 -3.02 -2.80 5.15
N ARG A 67 -3.37 -3.80 4.31
CA ARG A 67 -3.14 -3.80 2.87
C ARG A 67 -4.19 -3.00 2.09
N ASP A 68 -5.48 -3.19 2.33
CA ASP A 68 -6.54 -2.56 1.53
C ASP A 68 -7.01 -1.22 2.12
N VAL A 69 -6.79 -0.98 3.42
CA VAL A 69 -7.22 0.25 4.09
C VAL A 69 -6.63 1.51 3.46
N THR A 70 -7.45 2.49 3.12
CA THR A 70 -7.01 3.80 2.61
C THR A 70 -7.87 4.93 3.14
N LYS A 71 -7.31 6.15 3.16
CA LYS A 71 -8.04 7.37 3.54
C LYS A 71 -8.84 7.89 2.34
N THR A 72 -10.16 7.78 2.37
CA THR A 72 -11.05 8.08 1.23
C THR A 72 -11.57 9.52 1.20
N ASN A 73 -11.42 10.26 2.30
CA ASN A 73 -11.89 11.63 2.46
C ASN A 73 -10.91 12.46 3.31
N THR A 74 -10.79 13.75 3.00
CA THR A 74 -9.82 14.63 3.66
C THR A 74 -10.17 14.96 5.11
N THR A 75 -11.45 14.98 5.49
CA THR A 75 -11.94 15.48 6.79
C THR A 75 -12.91 14.57 7.53
N ASP A 76 -13.57 13.63 6.85
CA ASP A 76 -14.56 12.73 7.46
C ASP A 76 -13.93 11.77 8.48
N VAL A 77 -14.57 11.59 9.64
CA VAL A 77 -14.17 10.60 10.65
C VAL A 77 -14.30 9.16 10.15
N THR A 78 -15.17 8.92 9.15
CA THR A 78 -15.37 7.60 8.53
C THR A 78 -14.40 7.29 7.38
N THR A 79 -13.36 8.12 7.21
CA THR A 79 -12.50 8.15 6.01
C THR A 79 -11.69 6.88 5.76
N PHE A 80 -11.36 6.09 6.79
CA PHE A 80 -10.59 4.86 6.58
C PHE A 80 -11.51 3.73 6.12
N LYS A 81 -11.26 3.22 4.92
CA LYS A 81 -12.02 2.13 4.31
C LYS A 81 -11.09 1.16 3.58
N SER A 82 -11.37 -0.14 3.66
CA SER A 82 -10.81 -1.16 2.76
C SER A 82 -11.68 -1.18 1.50
N VAL A 83 -11.23 -0.44 0.48
CA VAL A 83 -12.09 -0.01 -0.64
C VAL A 83 -12.29 -1.06 -1.73
N ASN A 84 -11.47 -2.10 -1.78
CA ASN A 84 -11.60 -3.16 -2.77
C ASN A 84 -12.21 -4.44 -2.18
N TYR A 85 -11.90 -4.76 -0.93
CA TYR A 85 -12.27 -6.05 -0.31
C TYR A 85 -13.14 -5.92 0.96
N GLY A 86 -13.35 -4.69 1.46
CA GLY A 86 -14.18 -4.44 2.64
C GLY A 86 -13.46 -4.74 3.97
N PRO A 87 -14.09 -4.39 5.10
CA PRO A 87 -13.50 -4.55 6.42
C PRO A 87 -13.42 -6.01 6.88
N LEU A 88 -12.60 -6.25 7.89
CA LEU A 88 -12.48 -7.56 8.53
C LEU A 88 -13.63 -7.86 9.49
N GLY A 89 -14.07 -6.81 10.20
CA GLY A 89 -15.14 -6.88 11.18
C GLY A 89 -15.53 -5.50 11.71
N TYR A 90 -16.60 -5.48 12.49
CA TYR A 90 -17.12 -4.28 13.13
C TYR A 90 -17.15 -4.45 14.65
N ILE A 91 -16.99 -3.33 15.35
CA ILE A 91 -16.91 -3.27 16.81
C ILE A 91 -18.22 -2.71 17.35
N HIS A 92 -18.89 -3.48 18.20
CA HIS A 92 -20.09 -3.04 18.90
C HIS A 92 -20.05 -3.47 20.36
N ASN A 93 -20.28 -2.53 21.28
CA ASN A 93 -20.23 -2.77 22.73
C ASN A 93 -18.95 -3.49 23.20
N GLY A 94 -17.79 -3.10 22.65
CA GLY A 94 -16.50 -3.68 23.01
C GLY A 94 -16.29 -5.13 22.53
N LYS A 95 -17.10 -5.60 21.57
CA LYS A 95 -16.98 -6.93 20.96
C LYS A 95 -16.84 -6.78 19.46
N ILE A 96 -16.07 -7.68 18.84
CA ILE A 96 -15.79 -7.63 17.41
C ILE A 96 -16.47 -8.80 16.72
N ASP A 97 -17.27 -8.51 15.70
CA ASP A 97 -17.78 -9.52 14.78
C ASP A 97 -16.87 -9.60 13.55
N TYR A 98 -15.96 -10.59 13.54
CA TYR A 98 -15.07 -10.85 12.41
C TYR A 98 -15.72 -11.79 11.39
N GLN A 99 -15.81 -11.35 10.14
CA GLN A 99 -16.36 -12.14 9.04
C GLN A 99 -15.38 -12.33 7.87
N ARG A 100 -14.19 -11.71 7.93
CA ARG A 100 -13.14 -11.81 6.90
C ARG A 100 -11.74 -11.87 7.52
N THR A 101 -10.78 -12.35 6.74
CA THR A 101 -9.34 -12.28 6.99
C THR A 101 -8.63 -12.04 5.66
N PRO A 102 -7.54 -11.26 5.59
CA PRO A 102 -6.81 -11.07 4.34
C PRO A 102 -6.21 -12.40 3.87
N ALA A 103 -6.31 -12.69 2.57
CA ALA A 103 -5.77 -13.91 1.97
C ALA A 103 -4.34 -13.74 1.41
N ARG A 104 -3.91 -12.49 1.20
CA ARG A 104 -2.53 -12.16 0.83
C ARG A 104 -1.63 -12.44 2.04
N LYS A 105 -0.43 -12.97 1.77
CA LYS A 105 0.53 -13.30 2.84
C LYS A 105 0.97 -12.04 3.57
N HIS A 106 1.11 -12.13 4.88
CA HIS A 106 1.52 -11.02 5.73
C HIS A 106 2.40 -11.51 6.88
N THR A 107 3.03 -10.57 7.57
CA THR A 107 3.78 -10.74 8.81
C THR A 107 4.85 -11.84 8.75
N SER A 108 4.71 -12.90 9.54
CA SER A 108 5.60 -14.06 9.60
C SER A 108 5.66 -14.85 8.28
N ASP A 109 4.65 -14.75 7.41
CA ASP A 109 4.62 -15.43 6.11
C ASP A 109 5.32 -14.67 4.97
N THR A 110 5.90 -13.50 5.25
CA THR A 110 6.67 -12.75 4.25
C THR A 110 8.18 -13.01 4.37
N PRO A 111 8.93 -12.92 3.26
CA PRO A 111 10.38 -13.07 3.28
C PRO A 111 11.12 -11.80 3.75
N PHE A 112 10.40 -10.69 3.96
CA PHE A 112 11.01 -9.39 4.24
C PHE A 112 11.45 -9.31 5.70
N ASP A 113 12.77 -9.23 5.92
CA ASP A 113 13.40 -8.96 7.22
C ASP A 113 14.17 -7.65 7.16
N VAL A 114 13.73 -6.68 7.96
CA VAL A 114 14.32 -5.34 8.04
C VAL A 114 15.22 -5.15 9.27
N SER A 115 15.44 -6.20 10.08
CA SER A 115 16.17 -6.12 11.36
C SER A 115 17.63 -5.68 11.22
N LYS A 116 18.23 -5.90 10.04
CA LYS A 116 19.62 -5.55 9.72
C LYS A 116 19.74 -4.40 8.71
N LEU A 117 18.62 -3.80 8.30
CA LEU A 117 18.62 -2.70 7.35
C LEU A 117 18.70 -1.37 8.09
N ASN A 118 19.61 -0.50 7.65
CA ASN A 118 19.68 0.89 8.14
C ASN A 118 18.91 1.85 7.22
N GLU A 119 18.63 1.43 5.98
CA GLU A 119 17.93 2.20 4.98
C GLU A 119 17.15 1.27 4.05
N LEU A 120 16.19 1.83 3.30
CA LEU A 120 15.40 1.13 2.29
C LEU A 120 15.77 1.63 0.89
N PRO A 121 15.60 0.80 -0.16
CA PRO A 121 15.73 1.24 -1.54
C PRO A 121 14.92 2.51 -1.83
N LYS A 122 15.49 3.40 -2.65
CA LYS A 122 14.86 4.68 -3.01
C LYS A 122 13.78 4.43 -4.05
N VAL A 123 12.52 4.58 -3.64
CA VAL A 123 11.37 4.47 -4.54
C VAL A 123 10.58 5.77 -4.56
N GLY A 124 10.44 6.33 -5.76
CA GLY A 124 9.66 7.55 -6.03
C GLY A 124 8.32 7.24 -6.67
N ILE A 125 7.42 8.21 -6.66
CA ILE A 125 6.12 8.12 -7.34
C ILE A 125 6.00 9.28 -8.32
N VAL A 126 5.59 8.99 -9.56
CA VAL A 126 5.26 10.01 -10.57
C VAL A 126 3.78 9.96 -10.92
N TYR A 127 3.17 11.13 -11.11
CA TYR A 127 1.74 11.25 -11.37
C TYR A 127 1.47 11.42 -12.86
N ASN A 128 0.47 10.71 -13.39
CA ASN A 128 0.02 10.87 -14.77
C ASN A 128 -1.27 11.70 -14.84
N TYR A 129 -1.32 12.54 -15.86
CA TYR A 129 -2.43 13.42 -16.19
C TYR A 129 -2.28 13.87 -17.66
N ALA A 130 -3.28 14.56 -18.20
CA ALA A 130 -3.18 15.09 -19.55
C ALA A 130 -2.02 16.09 -19.64
N ASN A 131 -1.18 15.95 -20.68
CA ASN A 131 0.00 16.79 -20.88
C ASN A 131 1.03 16.68 -19.74
N ALA A 132 1.17 15.49 -19.15
CA ALA A 132 2.13 15.26 -18.07
C ALA A 132 3.57 15.52 -18.53
N SER A 133 4.32 16.24 -17.69
CA SER A 133 5.75 16.42 -17.87
C SER A 133 6.49 15.15 -17.47
N ASP A 134 7.54 14.79 -18.19
CA ASP A 134 8.44 13.71 -17.79
C ASP A 134 9.55 14.17 -16.83
N LEU A 135 9.64 15.46 -16.52
CA LEU A 135 10.65 16.01 -15.61
C LEU A 135 10.67 15.34 -14.23
N PRO A 136 9.52 15.05 -13.58
CA PRO A 136 9.55 14.29 -12.33
C PRO A 136 10.16 12.90 -12.49
N ALA A 137 9.85 12.20 -13.60
CA ALA A 137 10.42 10.87 -13.86
C ALA A 137 11.92 10.95 -14.13
N LYS A 138 12.35 11.90 -14.98
CA LYS A 138 13.77 12.14 -15.27
C LYS A 138 14.55 12.49 -14.01
N ALA A 139 14.03 13.38 -13.16
CA ALA A 139 14.69 13.76 -11.92
C ALA A 139 14.93 12.57 -10.98
N LEU A 140 13.98 11.63 -10.90
CA LEU A 140 14.16 10.41 -10.11
C LEU A 140 15.22 9.48 -10.74
N VAL A 141 15.22 9.35 -12.06
CA VAL A 141 16.24 8.57 -12.79
C VAL A 141 17.63 9.18 -12.59
N ASP A 142 17.76 10.50 -12.78
CA ASP A 142 19.03 11.23 -12.63
C ASP A 142 19.57 11.17 -11.19
N ALA A 143 18.68 11.13 -10.20
CA ALA A 143 19.02 10.94 -8.79
C ALA A 143 19.33 9.48 -8.40
N GLY A 144 19.28 8.55 -9.36
CA GLY A 144 19.60 7.14 -9.16
C GLY A 144 18.61 6.43 -8.24
N TYR A 145 17.30 6.66 -8.41
CA TYR A 145 16.28 5.90 -7.69
C TYR A 145 16.27 4.44 -8.13
N ASP A 146 16.18 3.52 -7.16
CA ASP A 146 16.16 2.07 -7.39
C ASP A 146 14.85 1.62 -8.05
N GLY A 147 13.75 2.34 -7.79
CA GLY A 147 12.47 2.09 -8.43
C GLY A 147 11.57 3.31 -8.54
N ILE A 148 10.63 3.26 -9.49
CA ILE A 148 9.64 4.30 -9.73
C ILE A 148 8.26 3.65 -9.86
N VAL A 149 7.33 4.13 -9.06
CA VAL A 149 5.91 3.79 -9.19
C VAL A 149 5.22 4.87 -10.00
N SER A 150 4.48 4.47 -11.03
CA SER A 150 3.65 5.37 -11.82
C SER A 150 2.23 5.37 -11.26
N ALA A 151 1.74 6.50 -10.75
CA ALA A 151 0.33 6.72 -10.52
C ALA A 151 -0.34 7.02 -11.87
N GLY A 152 -0.62 5.95 -12.62
CA GLY A 152 -1.15 5.99 -13.97
C GLY A 152 -2.59 6.49 -14.04
N VAL A 153 -3.07 6.73 -15.27
CA VAL A 153 -4.49 7.01 -15.55
C VAL A 153 -5.22 5.71 -15.89
N GLY A 154 -6.50 5.58 -15.52
CA GLY A 154 -7.29 4.39 -15.84
C GLY A 154 -6.67 3.10 -15.28
N ASN A 155 -6.52 2.09 -16.13
CA ASN A 155 -5.89 0.81 -15.78
C ASN A 155 -4.33 0.89 -15.80
N GLY A 156 -3.79 1.90 -15.11
CA GLY A 156 -2.36 2.15 -14.98
C GLY A 156 -1.64 2.56 -16.27
N ASN A 157 -2.34 3.24 -17.18
CA ASN A 157 -1.74 3.81 -18.38
C ASN A 157 -0.86 5.02 -18.06
N LEU A 158 0.12 5.26 -18.91
CA LEU A 158 1.07 6.36 -18.75
C LEU A 158 0.93 7.35 -19.90
N TYR A 159 1.14 8.63 -19.60
CA TYR A 159 1.28 9.63 -20.65
C TYR A 159 2.59 9.39 -21.42
N LYS A 160 2.60 9.69 -22.73
CA LYS A 160 3.69 9.28 -23.65
C LYS A 160 5.10 9.64 -23.15
N SER A 161 5.33 10.88 -22.74
CA SER A 161 6.67 11.34 -22.30
C SER A 161 7.14 10.60 -21.04
N VAL A 162 6.23 10.37 -20.09
CA VAL A 162 6.48 9.60 -18.87
C VAL A 162 6.77 8.14 -19.22
N PHE A 163 5.95 7.55 -20.11
CA PHE A 163 6.15 6.18 -20.60
C PHE A 163 7.55 6.01 -21.20
N ASP A 164 7.95 6.87 -22.14
CA ASP A 164 9.24 6.77 -22.83
C ASP A 164 10.42 6.86 -21.85
N THR A 165 10.32 7.74 -20.85
CA THR A 165 11.32 7.90 -19.79
C THR A 165 11.42 6.63 -18.93
N LEU A 166 10.29 6.10 -18.47
CA LEU A 166 10.27 4.93 -17.60
C LEU A 166 10.66 3.64 -18.34
N ALA A 167 10.27 3.50 -19.61
CA ALA A 167 10.69 2.37 -20.44
C ALA A 167 12.21 2.36 -20.65
N THR A 168 12.81 3.54 -20.80
CA THR A 168 14.28 3.68 -20.86
C THR A 168 14.94 3.37 -19.52
N ALA A 169 14.37 3.87 -18.41
CA ALA A 169 14.87 3.60 -17.07
C ALA A 169 14.82 2.09 -16.73
N ALA A 170 13.75 1.39 -17.09
CA ALA A 170 13.62 -0.05 -16.89
C ALA A 170 14.69 -0.85 -17.63
N LYS A 171 15.00 -0.48 -18.88
CA LYS A 171 16.12 -1.08 -19.63
C LYS A 171 17.47 -0.88 -18.95
N ASN A 172 17.62 0.19 -18.17
CA ASN A 172 18.82 0.50 -17.40
C ASN A 172 18.78 -0.05 -15.96
N GLY A 173 17.79 -0.87 -15.62
CA GLY A 173 17.70 -1.58 -14.34
C GLY A 173 16.90 -0.88 -13.24
N THR A 174 16.27 0.27 -13.50
CA THR A 174 15.31 0.88 -12.56
C THR A 174 14.03 0.05 -12.52
N ALA A 175 13.61 -0.42 -11.36
CA ALA A 175 12.34 -1.16 -11.27
C ALA A 175 11.15 -0.21 -11.49
N VAL A 176 10.27 -0.53 -12.43
CA VAL A 176 9.09 0.30 -12.75
C VAL A 176 7.81 -0.45 -12.43
N VAL A 177 7.01 0.11 -11.54
CA VAL A 177 5.68 -0.43 -11.18
C VAL A 177 4.59 0.51 -11.71
N ARG A 178 3.65 -0.02 -12.48
CA ARG A 178 2.41 0.65 -12.85
C ARG A 178 1.38 0.46 -11.75
N SER A 179 0.92 1.57 -11.20
CA SER A 179 -0.26 1.67 -10.34
C SER A 179 -1.24 2.67 -10.97
N SER A 180 -2.28 3.07 -10.25
CA SER A 180 -3.29 3.99 -10.75
C SER A 180 -3.62 5.08 -9.75
N ARG A 181 -3.88 6.28 -10.26
CA ARG A 181 -4.49 7.37 -9.51
C ARG A 181 -5.99 7.16 -9.26
N VAL A 182 -6.60 6.18 -9.95
CA VAL A 182 -8.00 5.79 -9.72
C VAL A 182 -8.08 5.17 -8.31
N PRO A 183 -9.03 5.59 -7.47
CA PRO A 183 -8.99 5.26 -6.04
C PRO A 183 -9.32 3.80 -5.71
N THR A 184 -9.92 3.05 -6.65
CA THR A 184 -10.30 1.65 -6.47
C THR A 184 -10.06 0.85 -7.76
N GLY A 185 -10.06 -0.47 -7.63
CA GLY A 185 -9.80 -1.38 -8.74
C GLY A 185 -8.31 -1.69 -8.92
N ALA A 186 -8.04 -2.71 -9.73
CA ALA A 186 -6.68 -3.16 -9.99
C ALA A 186 -6.07 -2.48 -11.22
N THR A 187 -4.78 -2.15 -11.14
CA THR A 187 -3.93 -2.06 -12.33
C THR A 187 -3.55 -3.47 -12.77
N THR A 188 -4.08 -3.94 -13.89
CA THR A 188 -3.92 -5.31 -14.36
C THR A 188 -2.77 -5.46 -15.35
N GLN A 189 -2.23 -6.69 -15.42
CA GLN A 189 -1.42 -7.14 -16.55
C GLN A 189 -2.32 -7.38 -17.79
N ASP A 190 -1.72 -7.66 -18.95
CA ASP A 190 -2.40 -8.05 -20.19
C ASP A 190 -3.51 -7.08 -20.65
N ALA A 191 -3.30 -5.78 -20.39
CA ALA A 191 -4.20 -4.71 -20.79
C ALA A 191 -3.57 -3.90 -21.94
N GLU A 192 -3.44 -2.58 -21.78
CA GLU A 192 -2.97 -1.67 -22.84
C GLU A 192 -1.43 -1.52 -22.88
N VAL A 193 -0.73 -2.00 -21.84
CA VAL A 193 0.73 -1.98 -21.74
C VAL A 193 1.25 -3.41 -21.75
N ASP A 194 2.19 -3.68 -22.66
CA ASP A 194 2.94 -4.94 -22.72
C ASP A 194 4.04 -4.95 -21.64
N ASP A 195 3.66 -5.25 -20.40
CA ASP A 195 4.54 -5.20 -19.24
C ASP A 195 5.80 -6.07 -19.42
N ALA A 196 5.65 -7.25 -20.01
CA ALA A 196 6.74 -8.18 -20.28
C ALA A 196 7.78 -7.58 -21.23
N LYS A 197 7.34 -6.89 -22.29
CA LYS A 197 8.24 -6.23 -23.24
C LYS A 197 9.04 -5.08 -22.62
N TYR A 198 8.45 -4.33 -21.69
CA TYR A 198 9.09 -3.15 -21.10
C TYR A 198 9.77 -3.43 -19.74
N GLY A 199 9.63 -4.63 -19.19
CA GLY A 199 10.14 -4.96 -17.85
C GLY A 199 9.38 -4.21 -16.75
N PHE A 200 8.09 -3.95 -16.97
CA PHE A 200 7.22 -3.30 -15.98
C PHE A 200 6.52 -4.32 -15.11
N VAL A 201 6.04 -3.85 -13.96
CA VAL A 201 5.25 -4.63 -13.00
C VAL A 201 3.90 -3.96 -12.80
N ALA A 202 2.80 -4.70 -12.88
CA ALA A 202 1.46 -4.20 -12.55
C ALA A 202 1.17 -4.37 -11.05
N SER A 203 0.67 -3.31 -10.40
CA SER A 203 0.50 -3.27 -8.94
C SER A 203 -0.71 -4.02 -8.39
N GLY A 204 -1.63 -4.48 -9.25
CA GLY A 204 -2.93 -4.98 -8.82
C GLY A 204 -3.72 -3.88 -8.10
N THR A 205 -4.36 -4.21 -6.97
CA THR A 205 -5.15 -3.25 -6.18
C THR A 205 -4.32 -2.30 -5.32
N LEU A 206 -2.99 -2.46 -5.28
CA LEU A 206 -2.14 -1.55 -4.52
C LEU A 206 -2.12 -0.19 -5.19
N ASN A 207 -2.67 0.81 -4.49
CA ASN A 207 -2.56 2.21 -4.85
C ASN A 207 -1.08 2.66 -4.85
N PRO A 208 -0.73 3.84 -5.40
CA PRO A 208 0.66 4.18 -5.69
C PRO A 208 1.56 4.17 -4.44
N GLN A 209 1.06 4.68 -3.32
CA GLN A 209 1.80 4.74 -2.07
C GLN A 209 2.00 3.36 -1.42
N LYS A 210 1.04 2.42 -1.56
CA LYS A 210 1.24 1.03 -1.11
C LYS A 210 2.08 0.19 -2.06
N ALA A 211 1.96 0.43 -3.37
CA ALA A 211 2.84 -0.18 -4.36
C ALA A 211 4.29 0.23 -4.11
N ARG A 212 4.53 1.49 -3.71
CA ARG A 212 5.85 1.96 -3.27
C ARG A 212 6.38 1.15 -2.08
N VAL A 213 5.57 0.94 -1.03
CA VAL A 213 5.96 0.14 0.15
C VAL A 213 6.40 -1.26 -0.26
N LEU A 214 5.59 -1.97 -1.05
CA LEU A 214 5.94 -3.33 -1.49
C LEU A 214 7.16 -3.33 -2.42
N LEU A 215 7.31 -2.34 -3.31
CA LEU A 215 8.47 -2.24 -4.20
C LEU A 215 9.76 -2.01 -3.42
N GLN A 216 9.75 -1.15 -2.39
CA GLN A 216 10.92 -0.95 -1.53
C GLN A 216 11.38 -2.26 -0.90
N LEU A 217 10.44 -3.06 -0.39
CA LEU A 217 10.75 -4.35 0.23
C LEU A 217 11.15 -5.41 -0.81
N ALA A 218 10.51 -5.45 -1.98
CA ALA A 218 10.88 -6.33 -3.08
C ALA A 218 12.33 -6.09 -3.53
N LEU A 219 12.75 -4.82 -3.61
CA LEU A 219 14.10 -4.41 -3.99
C LEU A 219 15.18 -4.78 -2.96
N THR A 220 14.81 -5.18 -1.73
CA THR A 220 15.74 -5.80 -0.77
C THR A 220 16.06 -7.24 -1.12
N GLN A 221 15.21 -7.89 -1.92
CA GLN A 221 15.30 -9.30 -2.28
C GLN A 221 15.80 -9.49 -3.73
N THR A 222 15.34 -8.65 -4.66
CA THR A 222 15.60 -8.85 -6.09
C THR A 222 15.40 -7.56 -6.90
N LYS A 223 16.07 -7.48 -8.04
CA LYS A 223 15.88 -6.42 -9.06
C LYS A 223 15.23 -6.95 -10.35
N ASP A 224 14.94 -8.25 -10.42
CA ASP A 224 14.33 -8.89 -11.59
C ASP A 224 12.82 -8.56 -11.67
N PRO A 225 12.35 -7.88 -12.72
CA PRO A 225 10.94 -7.51 -12.86
C PRO A 225 9.98 -8.70 -12.76
N GLN A 226 10.38 -9.90 -13.21
CA GLN A 226 9.50 -11.08 -13.14
C GLN A 226 9.30 -11.54 -11.69
N GLN A 227 10.37 -11.58 -10.90
CA GLN A 227 10.29 -11.89 -9.47
C GLN A 227 9.55 -10.80 -8.69
N ILE A 228 9.77 -9.52 -9.04
CA ILE A 228 9.00 -8.41 -8.45
C ILE A 228 7.51 -8.58 -8.79
N GLN A 229 7.15 -8.93 -10.02
CA GLN A 229 5.75 -9.20 -10.37
C GLN A 229 5.15 -10.36 -9.56
N GLN A 230 5.91 -11.43 -9.32
CA GLN A 230 5.48 -12.53 -8.44
C GLN A 230 5.23 -12.06 -7.00
N ILE A 231 6.10 -11.21 -6.48
CA ILE A 231 5.92 -10.56 -5.17
C ILE A 231 4.61 -9.75 -5.16
N PHE A 232 4.37 -8.91 -6.16
CA PHE A 232 3.12 -8.15 -6.31
C PHE A 232 1.87 -9.01 -6.49
N ASN A 233 2.01 -10.29 -6.84
CA ASN A 233 0.91 -11.26 -6.93
C ASN A 233 0.67 -12.01 -5.61
N GLN A 234 1.63 -12.04 -4.69
CA GLN A 234 1.56 -12.81 -3.44
C GLN A 234 1.23 -11.95 -2.21
N TYR A 235 1.69 -10.69 -2.17
CA TYR A 235 1.63 -9.83 -0.98
C TYR A 235 0.76 -8.57 -1.17
#